data_AF-A0A7K1BKJ6-F1
#
_entry.id   AF-A0A7K1BKJ6-F1
#
_cell.length_a   1.000
_cell.length_b   1.000
_cell.length_c   1.000
_cell.angle_alpha   90.00
_cell.angle_beta   90.00
_cell.angle_gamma   90.00
#
_symmetry.space_group_name_H-M   'P 1'
#
loop_
_entity.id
_entity.type
_entity.pdbx_description
1 polymer ?
#
loop_
_entity_poly.entity_id
_entity_poly.type
_entity_poly.pdbx_seq_one_letter_code
_entity_poly.pdbx_strand_id
1 'polypeptide(L)'
;MRTPNDMPQRRRISRGRLALIVTAAVVFVLFMSLRGLAGFWTDWMWFDSLGLSSVFTGVLGAKIALGAIFTAAFFVMVLINLVIADRIGPKVRPTGPEDDLLERYHETIGRRTKTVRVVVSFVLALFAGLGMSGDWNQWILFRNGGSFGVNDQTFQTDVGFYVFKLPFYSSVVNWLFAAGIILLIVAVVAHYLNGGIRLQATGERVTPQVKAHISVLLGLLALVKAADYWLQRFALTYSTRGTVDGATYTDVKAQLPAIYLLLFIAILSFGLFIANIWRRGWTLPVVAVGLWALISVVAGVAYPAF
;
A
#
# COMPACT_ATOMS: atom_id res chain seq x y z
N MET A 1 -27.73 42.94 -14.81
CA MET A 1 -27.54 41.89 -15.82
C MET A 1 -26.04 41.71 -16.01
N ARG A 2 -25.45 40.56 -15.61
CA ARG A 2 -24.01 40.27 -15.78
C ARG A 2 -23.79 39.55 -17.11
N THR A 3 -22.86 40.04 -17.92
CA THR A 3 -22.55 39.52 -19.26
C THR A 3 -21.79 38.18 -19.21
N PRO A 4 -21.95 37.27 -20.20
CA PRO A 4 -21.45 35.88 -20.14
C PRO A 4 -19.93 35.65 -20.32
N ASN A 5 -19.07 36.66 -20.13
CA ASN A 5 -17.67 36.58 -20.58
C ASN A 5 -16.61 36.20 -19.53
N ASP A 6 -16.98 35.88 -18.29
CA ASP A 6 -16.02 35.51 -17.24
C ASP A 6 -15.91 33.98 -17.03
N MET A 7 -15.82 33.20 -18.12
CA MET A 7 -15.36 31.80 -18.01
C MET A 7 -13.83 31.78 -18.18
N PRO A 8 -13.05 31.28 -17.20
CA PRO A 8 -11.60 31.17 -17.36
C PRO A 8 -11.29 30.21 -18.52
N GLN A 9 -10.83 30.76 -19.66
CA GLN A 9 -10.33 29.96 -20.78
C GLN A 9 -9.22 29.03 -20.26
N ARG A 10 -9.44 27.71 -20.32
CA ARG A 10 -8.40 26.72 -20.05
C ARG A 10 -7.23 27.02 -21.01
N ARG A 11 -6.12 27.54 -20.46
CA ARG A 11 -4.86 27.72 -21.18
C ARG A 11 -4.44 26.37 -21.76
N ARG A 12 -4.75 26.11 -23.04
CA ARG A 12 -4.21 24.97 -23.77
C ARG A 12 -2.69 25.14 -23.77
N ILE A 13 -1.98 24.19 -23.16
CA ILE A 13 -0.52 24.15 -23.18
C ILE A 13 -0.12 24.19 -24.65
N SER A 14 0.65 25.20 -25.06
CA SER A 14 1.09 25.32 -26.45
C SER A 14 1.91 24.09 -26.82
N ARG A 15 1.75 23.59 -28.04
CA ARG A 15 2.50 22.40 -28.51
C ARG A 15 4.02 22.56 -28.32
N GLY A 16 4.53 23.80 -28.42
CA GLY A 16 5.93 24.13 -28.11
C GLY A 16 6.31 23.98 -26.63
N ARG A 17 5.43 24.38 -25.70
CA ARG A 17 5.68 24.19 -24.26
C ARG A 17 5.60 22.72 -23.85
N LEU A 18 4.69 21.96 -24.47
CA LEU A 18 4.61 20.51 -24.29
C LEU A 18 5.87 19.82 -24.82
N ALA A 19 6.34 20.19 -26.02
CA ALA A 19 7.58 19.67 -26.57
C ALA A 19 8.79 19.97 -25.67
N LEU A 20 8.91 21.20 -25.15
CA LEU A 20 9.97 21.59 -24.22
C LEU A 20 9.95 20.79 -22.91
N ILE A 21 8.77 20.55 -22.33
CA ILE A 21 8.61 19.73 -21.11
C ILE A 21 9.01 18.28 -21.40
N VAL A 22 8.57 17.71 -22.53
CA VAL A 22 8.92 16.34 -22.92
C VAL A 22 10.42 16.22 -23.17
N THR A 23 11.04 17.16 -23.88
CA THR A 23 12.49 17.16 -24.12
C THR A 23 13.27 17.30 -22.81
N ALA A 24 12.87 18.21 -21.91
CA ALA A 24 13.49 18.36 -20.61
C ALA A 24 13.36 17.09 -19.75
N ALA A 25 12.19 16.43 -19.76
CA ALA A 25 11.97 15.18 -19.06
C ALA A 25 12.83 14.04 -19.64
N VAL A 26 12.93 13.94 -20.97
CA VAL A 26 13.77 12.93 -21.64
C VAL A 26 15.24 13.16 -21.30
N VAL A 27 15.74 14.40 -21.37
CA VAL A 27 17.12 14.73 -21.02
C VAL A 27 17.41 14.44 -19.54
N PHE A 28 16.47 14.78 -18.66
CA PHE A 28 16.58 14.47 -17.22
C PHE A 28 16.68 12.96 -16.96
N VAL A 29 15.81 12.17 -17.59
CA VAL A 29 15.84 10.70 -17.49
C VAL A 29 17.15 10.16 -18.04
N LEU A 30 17.59 10.62 -19.21
CA LEU A 30 18.86 10.22 -19.82
C LEU A 30 20.05 10.51 -18.90
N PHE A 31 20.12 11.70 -18.32
CA PHE A 31 21.21 12.10 -17.44
C PHE A 31 21.20 11.29 -16.13
N MET A 32 20.03 11.06 -15.54
CA MET A 32 19.90 10.14 -14.39
C MET A 32 20.33 8.72 -14.74
N SER A 33 19.94 8.22 -15.92
CA SER A 33 20.32 6.90 -16.40
C SER A 33 21.83 6.79 -16.62
N LEU A 34 22.49 7.81 -17.18
CA LEU A 34 23.94 7.84 -17.37
C LEU A 34 24.71 7.78 -16.05
N ARG A 35 24.32 8.59 -15.06
CA ARG A 35 24.94 8.55 -13.73
C ARG A 35 24.71 7.21 -13.03
N GLY A 36 23.51 6.66 -13.14
CA GLY A 36 23.17 5.35 -12.59
C GLY A 36 23.97 4.22 -13.25
N LEU A 37 24.10 4.24 -14.58
CA LEU A 37 24.89 3.26 -15.33
C LEU A 37 26.38 3.38 -15.03
N ALA A 38 26.91 4.59 -14.92
CA ALA A 38 28.31 4.82 -14.54
C ALA A 38 28.59 4.29 -13.13
N GLY A 39 27.69 4.55 -12.17
CA GLY A 39 27.79 3.99 -10.81
C GLY A 39 27.74 2.46 -10.83
N PHE A 40 26.75 1.88 -11.50
CA PHE A 40 26.61 0.42 -11.66
C PHE A 40 27.86 -0.22 -12.27
N TRP A 41 28.40 0.38 -13.33
CA TRP A 41 29.59 -0.12 -14.02
C TRP A 41 30.83 -0.02 -13.13
N THR A 42 30.98 1.11 -12.42
CA THR A 42 32.10 1.32 -11.49
C THR A 42 32.05 0.33 -10.33
N ASP A 43 30.88 0.12 -9.73
CA ASP A 43 30.68 -0.86 -8.66
C ASP A 43 30.98 -2.27 -9.15
N TRP A 44 30.49 -2.64 -10.33
CA TRP A 44 30.77 -3.95 -10.92
C TRP A 44 32.28 -4.18 -11.14
N MET A 45 32.99 -3.21 -11.74
CA MET A 45 34.44 -3.29 -11.92
C MET A 45 35.19 -3.35 -10.59
N TRP A 46 34.72 -2.65 -9.56
CA TRP A 46 35.31 -2.71 -8.22
C TRP A 46 35.17 -4.10 -7.61
N PHE A 47 33.97 -4.70 -7.64
CA PHE A 47 33.75 -6.07 -7.15
C PHE A 47 34.56 -7.10 -7.94
N ASP A 48 34.67 -6.92 -9.25
CA ASP A 48 35.46 -7.80 -10.13
C ASP A 48 36.95 -7.72 -9.81
N SER A 49 37.48 -6.52 -9.58
CA SER A 49 38.88 -6.31 -9.18
C SER A 49 39.27 -7.01 -7.88
N LEU A 50 38.30 -7.30 -7.01
CA LEU A 50 38.47 -8.03 -5.76
C LEU A 50 38.18 -9.53 -5.87
N GLY A 51 37.81 -10.03 -7.06
CA GLY A 51 37.38 -11.43 -7.26
C GLY A 51 36.02 -11.76 -6.61
N LEU A 52 35.22 -10.74 -6.29
CA LEU A 52 33.93 -10.86 -5.59
C LEU A 52 32.72 -10.64 -6.52
N SER A 53 32.88 -10.89 -7.83
CA SER A 53 31.83 -10.69 -8.85
C SER A 53 30.57 -11.52 -8.56
N SER A 54 30.70 -12.67 -7.87
CA SER A 54 29.58 -13.50 -7.42
C SER A 54 28.72 -12.82 -6.36
N VAL A 55 29.31 -12.01 -5.48
CA VAL A 55 28.58 -11.24 -4.46
C VAL A 55 27.75 -10.15 -5.13
N PHE A 56 28.33 -9.43 -6.09
CA PHE A 56 27.62 -8.39 -6.83
C PHE A 56 26.42 -8.97 -7.61
N THR A 57 26.62 -10.08 -8.33
CA THR A 57 25.54 -10.73 -9.08
C THR A 57 24.48 -11.33 -8.15
N GLY A 58 24.86 -11.84 -6.98
CA GLY A 58 23.92 -12.29 -5.95
C GLY A 58 23.05 -11.15 -5.41
N VAL A 59 23.65 -10.01 -5.06
CA VAL A 59 22.92 -8.81 -4.60
C VAL A 59 22.01 -8.26 -5.69
N LEU A 60 22.52 -8.14 -6.92
CA LEU A 60 21.74 -7.68 -8.06
C LEU A 60 20.56 -8.62 -8.36
N GLY A 61 20.81 -9.93 -8.33
CA GLY A 61 19.78 -10.95 -8.48
C GLY A 61 18.69 -10.84 -7.42
N ALA A 62 19.04 -10.62 -6.16
CA ALA A 62 18.08 -10.39 -5.08
C ALA A 62 17.22 -9.15 -5.31
N LYS A 63 17.84 -8.02 -5.69
CA LYS A 63 17.13 -6.77 -6.01
C LYS A 63 16.12 -6.97 -7.14
N ILE A 64 16.56 -7.55 -8.25
CA ILE A 64 15.71 -7.81 -9.42
C ILE A 64 14.59 -8.79 -9.07
N ALA A 65 14.90 -9.88 -8.36
CA ALA A 65 13.91 -10.89 -7.97
C ALA A 65 12.82 -10.29 -7.07
N LEU A 66 13.19 -9.55 -6.02
CA LEU A 66 12.22 -8.87 -5.16
C LEU A 66 11.38 -7.87 -5.93
N GLY A 67 12.03 -6.99 -6.72
CA GLY A 67 11.31 -6.03 -7.55
C GLY A 67 10.29 -6.71 -8.46
N ALA A 68 10.71 -7.75 -9.18
CA ALA A 68 9.86 -8.50 -10.09
C ALA A 68 8.70 -9.22 -9.39
N ILE A 69 8.97 -9.92 -8.27
CA ILE A 69 7.95 -10.67 -7.52
C ILE A 69 6.88 -9.73 -6.98
N PHE A 70 7.29 -8.63 -6.32
CA PHE A 70 6.35 -7.71 -5.69
C PHE A 70 5.63 -6.83 -6.72
N THR A 71 6.28 -6.46 -7.83
CA THR A 71 5.60 -5.85 -8.98
C THR A 71 4.56 -6.81 -9.56
N ALA A 72 4.90 -8.08 -9.82
CA ALA A 72 3.95 -9.04 -10.36
C ALA A 72 2.77 -9.28 -9.40
N ALA A 73 3.04 -9.44 -8.10
CA ALA A 73 2.02 -9.60 -7.08
C ALA A 73 1.07 -8.40 -7.04
N PHE A 74 1.59 -7.18 -6.98
CA PHE A 74 0.75 -5.98 -6.92
C PHE A 74 -0.01 -5.75 -8.23
N PHE A 75 0.60 -6.03 -9.38
CA PHE A 75 -0.06 -5.99 -10.68
C PHE A 75 -1.32 -6.87 -10.68
N VAL A 76 -1.19 -8.12 -10.23
CA VAL A 76 -2.30 -9.06 -10.13
C VAL A 76 -3.37 -8.54 -9.16
N MET A 77 -2.98 -8.05 -7.99
CA MET A 77 -3.92 -7.49 -7.01
C MET A 77 -4.71 -6.31 -7.58
N VAL A 78 -4.05 -5.33 -8.19
CA VAL A 78 -4.72 -4.15 -8.79
C VAL A 78 -5.59 -4.56 -9.97
N LEU A 79 -5.13 -5.48 -10.81
CA LEU A 79 -5.89 -5.96 -11.96
C LEU A 79 -7.17 -6.67 -11.50
N ILE A 80 -7.08 -7.58 -10.53
CA ILE A 80 -8.25 -8.25 -9.95
C ILE A 80 -9.21 -7.23 -9.34
N ASN A 81 -8.70 -6.30 -8.55
CA ASN A 81 -9.49 -5.25 -7.90
C ASN A 81 -10.29 -4.41 -8.92
N LEU A 82 -9.63 -3.96 -10.00
CA LEU A 82 -10.27 -3.20 -11.08
C LEU A 82 -11.25 -4.07 -11.89
N VAL A 83 -10.93 -5.33 -12.17
CA VAL A 83 -11.85 -6.27 -12.84
C VAL A 83 -13.13 -6.47 -12.02
N ILE A 84 -13.01 -6.60 -10.69
CA ILE A 84 -14.15 -6.72 -9.78
C ILE A 84 -14.96 -5.42 -9.79
N ALA A 85 -14.31 -4.25 -9.69
CA ALA A 85 -14.98 -2.96 -9.73
C ALA A 85 -15.78 -2.76 -11.04
N ASP A 86 -15.24 -3.17 -12.18
CA ASP A 86 -15.93 -3.10 -13.47
C ASP A 86 -17.13 -4.06 -13.55
N ARG A 87 -16.98 -5.29 -13.04
CA ARG A 87 -18.05 -6.30 -13.07
C ARG A 87 -19.23 -5.95 -12.16
N ILE A 88 -18.96 -5.26 -11.06
CA ILE A 88 -19.95 -4.86 -10.05
C ILE A 88 -20.66 -3.55 -10.41
N GLY A 89 -20.12 -2.77 -11.36
CA GLY A 89 -20.70 -1.50 -11.78
C GLY A 89 -22.13 -1.62 -12.32
N PRO A 90 -23.03 -0.65 -12.04
CA PRO A 90 -24.39 -0.65 -12.56
C PRO A 90 -24.39 -0.55 -14.10
N LYS A 91 -25.12 -1.47 -14.77
CA LYS A 91 -25.21 -1.55 -16.25
C LYS A 91 -26.01 -0.41 -16.89
N VAL A 92 -26.95 0.17 -16.16
CA VAL A 92 -27.79 1.29 -16.61
C VAL A 92 -27.68 2.38 -15.56
N ARG A 93 -27.21 3.56 -15.97
CA ARG A 93 -26.99 4.72 -15.10
C ARG A 93 -28.22 5.63 -15.15
N PRO A 94 -28.87 5.94 -14.01
CA PRO A 94 -29.88 6.99 -13.94
C PRO A 94 -29.22 8.36 -14.09
N THR A 95 -29.85 9.26 -14.84
CA THR A 95 -29.32 10.60 -15.17
C THR A 95 -29.09 11.46 -13.93
N GLY A 96 -27.98 12.20 -13.87
CA GLY A 96 -27.61 13.08 -12.76
C GLY A 96 -26.64 14.21 -13.13
N PRO A 97 -26.39 15.18 -12.22
CA PRO A 97 -25.58 16.38 -12.49
C PRO A 97 -24.10 16.09 -12.80
N GLU A 98 -23.61 14.92 -12.41
CA GLU A 98 -22.21 14.49 -12.58
C GLU A 98 -21.96 13.86 -13.97
N ASP A 99 -23.01 13.69 -14.79
CA ASP A 99 -22.95 12.94 -16.05
C ASP A 99 -22.07 13.60 -17.12
N ASP A 100 -22.09 14.93 -17.28
CA ASP A 100 -21.34 15.63 -18.34
C ASP A 100 -19.82 15.37 -18.30
N LEU A 101 -19.22 15.25 -17.11
CA LEU A 101 -17.78 14.96 -16.95
C LEU A 101 -17.48 13.48 -17.12
N LEU A 102 -18.38 12.61 -16.68
CA LEU A 102 -18.22 11.16 -16.69
C LEU A 102 -18.54 10.57 -18.07
N GLU A 103 -19.46 11.18 -18.82
CA GLU A 103 -19.80 10.82 -20.20
C GLU A 103 -18.61 11.09 -21.12
N ARG A 104 -17.95 12.25 -20.99
CA ARG A 104 -16.69 12.54 -21.70
C ARG A 104 -15.57 11.54 -21.37
N TYR A 105 -15.48 11.10 -20.12
CA TYR A 105 -14.54 10.04 -19.72
C TYR A 105 -14.88 8.72 -20.42
N HIS A 106 -16.14 8.30 -20.42
CA HIS A 106 -16.59 7.06 -21.08
C HIS A 106 -16.49 7.10 -22.60
N GLU A 107 -16.77 8.22 -23.25
CA GLU A 107 -16.59 8.38 -24.69
C GLU A 107 -15.11 8.21 -25.09
N THR A 108 -14.20 8.72 -24.27
CA THR A 108 -12.76 8.66 -24.53
C THR A 108 -12.16 7.28 -24.19
N ILE A 109 -12.60 6.66 -23.09
CA ILE A 109 -11.97 5.47 -22.50
C ILE A 109 -12.77 4.20 -22.76
N GLY A 110 -14.06 4.27 -23.07
CA GLY A 110 -14.97 3.12 -23.15
C GLY A 110 -14.51 2.01 -24.10
N ARG A 111 -13.89 2.35 -25.23
CA ARG A 111 -13.32 1.36 -26.17
C ARG A 111 -11.95 0.81 -25.73
N ARG A 112 -11.27 1.50 -24.81
CA ARG A 112 -9.91 1.19 -24.31
C ARG A 112 -9.86 0.80 -22.83
N THR A 113 -11.01 0.60 -22.16
CA THR A 113 -11.08 0.32 -20.71
C THR A 113 -10.16 -0.81 -20.27
N LYS A 114 -10.09 -1.91 -21.04
CA LYS A 114 -9.18 -3.03 -20.74
C LYS A 114 -7.71 -2.63 -20.80
N THR A 115 -7.32 -1.86 -21.82
CA THR A 115 -5.94 -1.38 -22.00
C THR A 115 -5.56 -0.37 -20.92
N VAL A 116 -6.43 0.61 -20.64
CA VAL A 116 -6.21 1.61 -19.58
C VAL A 116 -6.03 0.92 -18.24
N ARG A 117 -6.88 -0.06 -17.92
CA ARG A 117 -6.75 -0.86 -16.69
C ARG A 117 -5.40 -1.55 -16.60
N VAL A 118 -4.98 -2.29 -17.63
CA VAL A 118 -3.69 -3.00 -17.64
C VAL A 118 -2.54 -2.01 -17.49
N VAL A 119 -2.56 -0.88 -18.19
CA VAL A 119 -1.51 0.15 -18.10
C VAL A 119 -1.47 0.76 -16.69
N VAL A 120 -2.61 1.15 -16.12
CA VAL A 120 -2.68 1.71 -14.76
C VAL A 120 -2.20 0.69 -13.72
N SER A 121 -2.67 -0.57 -13.82
CA SER A 121 -2.18 -1.66 -12.96
C SER A 121 -0.68 -1.82 -13.06
N PHE A 122 -0.12 -1.81 -14.28
CA PHE A 122 1.32 -1.99 -14.50
C PHE A 122 2.15 -0.82 -13.95
N VAL A 123 1.71 0.42 -14.16
CA VAL A 123 2.40 1.61 -13.65
C VAL A 123 2.41 1.60 -12.11
N LEU A 124 1.27 1.35 -11.47
CA LEU A 124 1.19 1.25 -10.00
C LEU A 124 2.03 0.09 -9.45
N ALA A 125 1.99 -1.07 -10.13
CA ALA A 125 2.81 -2.24 -9.84
C ALA A 125 4.32 -1.98 -9.88
N LEU A 126 4.78 -1.21 -10.86
CA LEU A 126 6.18 -0.88 -10.98
C LEU A 126 6.67 -0.06 -9.78
N PHE A 127 5.92 0.98 -9.39
CA PHE A 127 6.28 1.79 -8.22
C PHE A 127 6.25 0.99 -6.92
N ALA A 128 5.23 0.14 -6.72
CA ALA A 128 5.11 -0.66 -5.50
C ALA A 128 6.20 -1.74 -5.37
N GLY A 129 6.59 -2.40 -6.46
CA GLY A 129 7.64 -3.42 -6.43
C GLY A 129 9.05 -2.83 -6.34
N LEU A 130 9.31 -1.68 -6.97
CA LEU A 130 10.60 -0.97 -6.84
C LEU A 130 10.94 -0.63 -5.39
N GLY A 131 9.93 -0.30 -4.56
CA GLY A 131 10.13 -0.09 -3.13
C GLY A 131 10.75 -1.32 -2.44
N MET A 132 10.26 -2.53 -2.78
CA MET A 132 10.73 -3.77 -2.16
C MET A 132 12.12 -4.21 -2.66
N SER A 133 12.55 -3.74 -3.84
CA SER A 133 13.92 -3.96 -4.31
C SER A 133 14.96 -3.33 -3.36
N GLY A 134 14.58 -2.31 -2.57
CA GLY A 134 15.44 -1.70 -1.55
C GLY A 134 15.76 -2.64 -0.38
N ASP A 135 14.87 -3.57 -0.06
CA ASP A 135 14.96 -4.48 1.10
C ASP A 135 15.77 -5.75 0.81
N TRP A 136 16.59 -5.74 -0.24
CA TRP A 136 17.43 -6.87 -0.65
C TRP A 136 18.31 -7.40 0.49
N ASN A 137 18.82 -6.53 1.37
CA ASN A 137 19.66 -6.94 2.49
C ASN A 137 18.85 -7.77 3.51
N GLN A 138 17.64 -7.31 3.85
CA GLN A 138 16.74 -8.04 4.73
C GLN A 138 16.32 -9.39 4.12
N TRP A 139 16.10 -9.45 2.81
CA TRP A 139 15.82 -10.70 2.11
C TRP A 139 16.99 -11.70 2.14
N ILE A 140 18.21 -11.23 1.89
CA ILE A 140 19.40 -12.09 1.95
C ILE A 140 19.59 -12.64 3.36
N LEU A 141 19.43 -11.79 4.38
CA LEU A 141 19.45 -12.20 5.79
C LEU A 141 18.31 -13.19 6.11
N PHE A 142 17.10 -12.94 5.63
CA PHE A 142 15.97 -13.86 5.82
C PHE A 142 16.22 -15.25 5.21
N ARG A 143 16.82 -15.29 4.02
CA ARG A 143 17.07 -16.53 3.28
C ARG A 143 18.25 -17.33 3.80
N ASN A 144 19.31 -16.66 4.24
CA ASN A 144 20.57 -17.28 4.65
C ASN A 144 20.82 -17.20 6.16
N GLY A 145 19.91 -16.58 6.91
CA GLY A 145 20.00 -16.41 8.34
C GLY A 145 19.89 -17.74 9.10
N GLY A 146 20.56 -17.79 10.25
CA GLY A 146 20.63 -18.96 11.10
C GLY A 146 19.88 -18.80 12.43
N SER A 147 20.16 -19.72 13.35
CA SER A 147 19.82 -19.61 14.76
C SER A 147 21.07 -19.19 15.52
N PHE A 148 20.89 -18.41 16.60
CA PHE A 148 21.98 -18.11 17.54
C PHE A 148 22.09 -19.14 18.66
N GLY A 149 21.09 -20.04 18.78
CA GLY A 149 21.02 -21.06 19.83
C GLY A 149 20.62 -20.51 21.19
N VAL A 150 20.18 -19.24 21.23
CA VAL A 150 19.80 -18.53 22.45
C VAL A 150 18.41 -17.98 22.25
N ASN A 151 17.49 -18.36 23.15
CA ASN A 151 16.12 -17.88 23.14
C ASN A 151 15.98 -16.64 24.02
N ASP A 152 15.13 -15.73 23.60
CA ASP A 152 14.73 -14.59 24.41
C ASP A 152 13.88 -15.03 25.61
N GLN A 153 13.97 -14.32 26.73
CA GLN A 153 13.26 -14.72 27.96
C GLN A 153 11.75 -14.46 27.92
N THR A 154 11.27 -13.53 27.08
CA THR A 154 9.88 -13.07 27.08
C THR A 154 8.99 -13.94 26.19
N PHE A 155 9.42 -14.21 24.97
CA PHE A 155 8.67 -14.95 23.95
C PHE A 155 9.30 -16.32 23.64
N GLN A 156 10.39 -16.70 24.30
CA GLN A 156 11.05 -17.99 24.12
C GLN A 156 11.40 -18.29 22.65
N THR A 157 11.75 -17.23 21.92
CA THR A 157 12.06 -17.27 20.50
C THR A 157 13.55 -17.02 20.29
N ASP A 158 14.17 -17.77 19.37
CA ASP A 158 15.60 -17.64 19.07
C ASP A 158 15.94 -16.22 18.58
N VAL A 159 17.06 -15.66 19.04
CA VAL A 159 17.54 -14.32 18.65
C VAL A 159 17.66 -14.16 17.12
N GLY A 160 17.92 -15.25 16.40
CA GLY A 160 18.03 -15.26 14.93
C GLY A 160 16.71 -15.00 14.22
N PHE A 161 15.57 -15.32 14.83
CA PHE A 161 14.27 -14.87 14.32
C PHE A 161 14.24 -13.35 14.22
N TYR A 162 14.67 -12.67 15.27
CA TYR A 162 14.54 -11.22 15.35
C TYR A 162 15.55 -10.47 14.48
N VAL A 163 16.77 -10.99 14.32
CA VAL A 163 17.80 -10.36 13.49
C VAL A 163 17.56 -10.64 12.00
N PHE A 164 17.21 -11.88 11.65
CA PHE A 164 17.18 -12.32 10.26
C PHE A 164 15.79 -12.36 9.65
N LYS A 165 14.73 -12.66 10.44
CA LYS A 165 13.39 -12.95 9.89
C LYS A 165 12.39 -11.83 10.13
N LEU A 166 12.34 -11.30 11.36
CA LEU A 166 11.38 -10.28 11.76
C LEU A 166 11.44 -9.02 10.88
N PRO A 167 12.61 -8.47 10.49
CA PRO A 167 12.65 -7.27 9.66
C PRO A 167 11.99 -7.51 8.30
N PHE A 168 12.27 -8.64 7.65
CA PHE A 168 11.67 -8.97 6.36
C PHE A 168 10.17 -9.22 6.48
N TYR A 169 9.70 -9.95 7.50
CA TYR A 169 8.27 -10.12 7.75
C TYR A 169 7.55 -8.79 7.96
N SER A 170 8.13 -7.90 8.76
CA SER A 170 7.59 -6.55 9.00
C SER A 170 7.54 -5.73 7.72
N SER A 171 8.58 -5.76 6.88
CA SER A 171 8.60 -5.08 5.58
C SER A 171 7.52 -5.61 4.64
N VAL A 172 7.30 -6.93 4.59
CA VAL A 172 6.21 -7.55 3.79
C VAL A 172 4.84 -7.11 4.28
N VAL A 173 4.61 -7.09 5.60
CA VAL A 173 3.32 -6.65 6.19
C VAL A 173 3.08 -5.16 5.94
N ASN A 174 4.11 -4.32 6.09
CA ASN A 174 4.04 -2.89 5.80
C ASN A 174 3.73 -2.64 4.31
N TRP A 175 4.39 -3.40 3.42
CA TRP A 175 4.12 -3.35 2.00
C TRP A 175 2.69 -3.78 1.66
N LEU A 176 2.19 -4.86 2.25
CA LEU A 176 0.81 -5.31 2.08
C LEU A 176 -0.21 -4.27 2.57
N PHE A 177 0.08 -3.59 3.68
CA PHE A 177 -0.79 -2.53 4.19
C PHE A 177 -0.84 -1.35 3.22
N ALA A 178 0.33 -0.87 2.77
CA ALA A 178 0.41 0.21 1.78
C ALA A 178 -0.28 -0.17 0.46
N ALA A 179 -0.05 -1.39 -0.03
CA ALA A 179 -0.71 -1.95 -1.20
C ALA A 179 -2.23 -1.98 -1.01
N GLY A 180 -2.73 -2.45 0.14
CA GLY A 180 -4.15 -2.47 0.46
C GLY A 180 -4.80 -1.08 0.47
N ILE A 181 -4.10 -0.06 0.99
CA ILE A 181 -4.58 1.33 0.96
C ILE A 181 -4.70 1.83 -0.48
N ILE A 182 -3.70 1.57 -1.33
CA ILE A 182 -3.75 1.93 -2.74
C ILE A 182 -4.90 1.19 -3.44
N LEU A 183 -5.09 -0.11 -3.17
CA LEU A 183 -6.22 -0.88 -3.72
C LEU A 183 -7.56 -0.29 -3.31
N LEU A 184 -7.72 0.13 -2.05
CA LEU A 184 -8.91 0.78 -1.56
C LEU A 184 -9.18 2.10 -2.31
N ILE A 185 -8.16 2.95 -2.45
CA ILE A 185 -8.27 4.23 -3.18
C ILE A 185 -8.65 3.98 -4.63
N VAL A 186 -7.94 3.06 -5.31
CA VAL A 186 -8.20 2.70 -6.71
C VAL A 186 -9.61 2.14 -6.88
N ALA A 187 -10.08 1.29 -5.96
CA ALA A 187 -11.45 0.75 -5.99
C ALA A 187 -12.51 1.84 -5.81
N VAL A 188 -12.30 2.77 -4.87
CA VAL A 188 -13.23 3.89 -4.64
C VAL A 188 -13.29 4.79 -5.87
N VAL A 189 -12.15 5.14 -6.46
CA VAL A 189 -12.08 5.93 -7.70
C VAL A 189 -12.77 5.19 -8.85
N ALA A 190 -12.49 3.89 -9.03
CA ALA A 190 -13.12 3.09 -10.08
C ALA A 190 -14.64 3.01 -9.89
N HIS A 191 -15.13 2.81 -8.67
CA HIS A 191 -16.57 2.77 -8.38
C HIS A 191 -17.25 4.13 -8.53
N TYR A 192 -16.55 5.22 -8.25
CA TYR A 192 -17.03 6.57 -8.55
C TYR A 192 -17.15 6.79 -10.07
N LEU A 193 -16.09 6.46 -10.83
CA LEU A 193 -16.10 6.56 -12.29
C LEU A 193 -17.15 5.64 -12.93
N ASN A 194 -17.36 4.44 -12.40
CA ASN A 194 -18.37 3.47 -12.88
C ASN A 194 -19.79 3.78 -12.39
N GLY A 195 -19.98 4.69 -11.43
CA GLY A 195 -21.29 5.17 -10.97
C GLY A 195 -21.91 4.38 -9.83
N GLY A 196 -21.12 3.50 -9.22
CA GLY A 196 -21.48 2.77 -8.02
C GLY A 196 -21.47 3.64 -6.74
N ILE A 197 -20.76 4.78 -6.77
CA ILE A 197 -20.74 5.79 -5.71
C ILE A 197 -21.25 7.11 -6.31
N ARG A 198 -22.27 7.70 -5.70
CA ARG A 198 -22.89 8.97 -6.12
C ARG A 198 -22.89 9.95 -4.95
N LEU A 199 -22.31 11.14 -5.14
CA LEU A 199 -22.19 12.14 -4.08
C LEU A 199 -23.49 12.95 -3.92
N GLN A 200 -24.21 13.19 -5.03
CA GLN A 200 -25.40 14.04 -5.06
C GLN A 200 -26.72 13.27 -5.31
N ALA A 201 -26.79 11.99 -4.96
CA ALA A 201 -28.00 11.18 -5.17
C ALA A 201 -29.07 11.37 -4.07
N THR A 202 -30.33 11.53 -4.48
CA THR A 202 -31.51 11.47 -3.62
C THR A 202 -31.88 9.99 -3.39
N GLY A 203 -31.37 9.39 -2.32
CA GLY A 203 -31.56 7.96 -2.01
C GLY A 203 -30.26 7.24 -1.64
N GLU A 204 -30.09 6.00 -2.11
CA GLU A 204 -28.89 5.20 -1.80
C GLU A 204 -27.65 5.72 -2.56
N ARG A 205 -26.72 6.31 -1.81
CA ARG A 205 -25.49 6.94 -2.33
C ARG A 205 -24.44 5.93 -2.80
N VAL A 206 -24.45 4.71 -2.28
CA VAL A 206 -23.51 3.64 -2.63
C VAL A 206 -24.28 2.34 -2.81
N THR A 207 -24.10 1.64 -3.93
CA THR A 207 -24.82 0.38 -4.17
C THR A 207 -24.38 -0.72 -3.19
N PRO A 208 -25.26 -1.69 -2.87
CA PRO A 208 -24.92 -2.78 -1.95
C PRO A 208 -23.68 -3.58 -2.35
N GLN A 209 -23.47 -3.82 -3.66
CA GLN A 209 -22.32 -4.57 -4.14
C GLN A 209 -21.01 -3.77 -4.02
N VAL A 210 -21.05 -2.46 -4.25
CA VAL A 210 -19.90 -1.55 -4.05
C VAL A 210 -19.53 -1.51 -2.57
N LYS A 211 -20.53 -1.40 -1.70
CA LYS A 211 -20.37 -1.48 -0.26
C LYS A 211 -19.72 -2.79 0.16
N ALA A 212 -20.15 -3.92 -0.40
CA ALA A 212 -19.55 -5.22 -0.13
C ALA A 212 -18.07 -5.26 -0.55
N HIS A 213 -17.74 -4.79 -1.76
CA HIS A 213 -16.37 -4.76 -2.24
C HIS A 213 -15.45 -3.91 -1.33
N ILE A 214 -15.88 -2.70 -0.97
CA ILE A 214 -15.13 -1.82 -0.06
C ILE A 214 -14.99 -2.46 1.33
N SER A 215 -16.04 -3.13 1.83
CA SER A 215 -16.00 -3.80 3.13
C SER A 215 -14.99 -4.96 3.13
N VAL A 216 -14.92 -5.75 2.04
CA VAL A 216 -13.91 -6.82 1.93
C VAL A 216 -12.50 -6.24 1.93
N LEU A 217 -12.23 -5.16 1.17
CA LEU A 217 -10.92 -4.51 1.15
C LEU A 217 -10.51 -3.96 2.53
N LEU A 218 -11.45 -3.30 3.24
CA LEU A 218 -11.22 -2.83 4.61
C LEU A 218 -11.00 -3.98 5.60
N GLY A 219 -11.73 -5.09 5.43
CA GLY A 219 -11.51 -6.30 6.21
C GLY A 219 -10.10 -6.87 6.00
N LEU A 220 -9.66 -7.00 4.75
CA LEU A 220 -8.30 -7.48 4.44
C LEU A 220 -7.24 -6.55 5.04
N LEU A 221 -7.44 -5.22 4.98
CA LEU A 221 -6.56 -4.25 5.64
C LEU A 221 -6.51 -4.45 7.16
N ALA A 222 -7.64 -4.70 7.80
CA ALA A 222 -7.70 -4.99 9.23
C ALA A 222 -6.96 -6.28 9.59
N LEU A 223 -7.03 -7.33 8.76
CA LEU A 223 -6.23 -8.55 8.95
C LEU A 223 -4.74 -8.31 8.78
N VAL A 224 -4.32 -7.52 7.78
CA VAL A 224 -2.92 -7.14 7.61
C VAL A 224 -2.45 -6.36 8.85
N LYS A 225 -3.28 -5.48 9.42
CA LYS A 225 -2.97 -4.80 10.67
C LYS A 225 -2.91 -5.72 11.89
N ALA A 226 -3.76 -6.75 11.94
CA ALA A 226 -3.63 -7.79 12.96
C ALA A 226 -2.26 -8.49 12.87
N ALA A 227 -1.80 -8.82 11.65
CA ALA A 227 -0.47 -9.38 11.46
C ALA A 227 0.65 -8.40 11.88
N ASP A 228 0.49 -7.11 11.59
CA ASP A 228 1.41 -6.04 12.03
C ASP A 228 1.52 -5.99 13.57
N TYR A 229 0.39 -5.94 14.29
CA TYR A 229 0.39 -5.97 15.76
C TYR A 229 1.00 -7.24 16.33
N TRP A 230 0.75 -8.38 15.69
CA TRP A 230 1.37 -9.65 16.09
C TRP A 230 2.89 -9.62 15.96
N LEU A 231 3.44 -8.96 14.92
CA LEU A 231 4.89 -8.78 14.77
C LEU A 231 5.44 -7.71 15.72
N GLN A 232 4.72 -6.62 15.95
CA GLN A 232 5.13 -5.51 16.82
C GLN A 232 5.41 -5.94 18.26
N ARG A 233 4.72 -6.97 18.77
CA ARG A 233 5.02 -7.49 20.11
C ARG A 233 6.48 -7.93 20.26
N PHE A 234 7.07 -8.47 19.19
CA PHE A 234 8.45 -8.93 19.15
C PHE A 234 9.43 -7.77 18.99
N ALA A 235 8.97 -6.58 18.61
CA ALA A 235 9.82 -5.40 18.58
C ALA A 235 10.07 -4.80 19.97
N LEU A 236 9.25 -5.16 20.97
CA LEU A 236 9.42 -4.69 22.35
C LEU A 236 10.73 -5.14 22.99
N THR A 237 11.29 -6.27 22.56
CA THR A 237 12.61 -6.75 23.01
C THR A 237 13.77 -5.87 22.54
N TYR A 238 13.54 -4.92 21.63
CA TYR A 238 14.50 -3.91 21.18
C TYR A 238 14.13 -2.48 21.60
N SER A 239 13.25 -2.33 22.60
CA SER A 239 12.85 -1.02 23.11
C SER A 239 14.06 -0.29 23.68
N THR A 240 14.38 0.89 23.14
CA THR A 240 15.41 1.80 23.68
C THR A 240 14.79 2.95 24.50
N ARG A 241 13.53 2.79 24.90
CA ARG A 241 12.73 3.86 25.54
C ARG A 241 12.94 3.95 27.05
N GLY A 242 13.42 2.88 27.67
CA GLY A 242 13.65 2.83 29.11
C GLY A 242 15.05 3.26 29.52
N THR A 243 15.37 3.07 30.79
CA THR A 243 16.71 3.28 31.35
C THR A 243 17.74 2.26 30.86
N VAL A 244 17.27 1.15 30.29
CA VAL A 244 18.08 0.08 29.70
C VAL A 244 17.50 -0.30 28.35
N ASP A 245 18.37 -0.70 27.42
CA ASP A 245 17.95 -1.26 26.14
C ASP A 245 17.35 -2.65 26.36
N GLY A 246 16.15 -2.85 25.81
CA GLY A 246 15.39 -4.10 25.90
C GLY A 246 13.99 -3.92 26.47
N ALA A 247 13.25 -5.02 26.57
CA ALA A 247 11.89 -5.01 27.09
C ALA A 247 11.88 -4.66 28.59
N THR A 248 11.45 -3.44 28.93
CA THR A 248 11.34 -2.98 30.31
C THR A 248 10.03 -3.42 30.96
N TYR A 249 9.89 -3.21 32.28
CA TYR A 249 8.65 -3.52 33.01
C TYR A 249 7.43 -2.84 32.37
N THR A 250 7.55 -1.58 31.95
CA THR A 250 6.48 -0.84 31.28
C THR A 250 6.15 -1.41 29.91
N ASP A 251 7.16 -1.81 29.12
CA ASP A 251 6.94 -2.45 27.82
C ASP A 251 6.15 -3.77 27.98
N VAL A 252 6.52 -4.60 28.97
CA VAL A 252 5.89 -5.92 29.19
C VAL A 252 4.52 -5.81 29.86
N LYS A 253 4.34 -4.90 30.82
CA LYS A 253 3.09 -4.83 31.62
C LYS A 253 2.07 -3.83 31.11
N ALA A 254 2.45 -2.86 30.27
CA ALA A 254 1.52 -1.89 29.70
C ALA A 254 1.42 -2.02 28.18
N GLN A 255 2.54 -1.94 27.45
CA GLN A 255 2.50 -1.92 25.99
C GLN A 255 2.12 -3.27 25.38
N LEU A 256 2.64 -4.38 25.90
CA LEU A 256 2.31 -5.71 25.40
C LEU A 256 0.80 -6.02 25.51
N PRO A 257 0.11 -5.76 26.64
CA PRO A 257 -1.35 -5.81 26.71
C PRO A 257 -2.06 -4.88 25.71
N ALA A 258 -1.56 -3.66 25.50
CA ALA A 258 -2.14 -2.74 24.53
C ALA A 258 -2.04 -3.28 23.09
N ILE A 259 -0.90 -3.89 22.72
CA ILE A 259 -0.72 -4.55 21.43
C ILE A 259 -1.69 -5.73 21.28
N TYR A 260 -1.88 -6.54 22.32
CA TYR A 260 -2.88 -7.62 22.28
C TYR A 260 -4.32 -7.10 22.14
N LEU A 261 -4.64 -5.99 22.79
CA LEU A 261 -5.94 -5.34 22.63
C LEU A 261 -6.14 -4.85 21.19
N LEU A 262 -5.14 -4.17 20.62
CA LEU A 262 -5.17 -3.70 19.22
C LEU A 262 -5.30 -4.86 18.22
N LEU A 263 -4.56 -5.96 18.45
CA LEU A 263 -4.69 -7.20 17.69
C LEU A 263 -6.12 -7.73 17.73
N PHE A 264 -6.71 -7.82 18.92
CA PHE A 264 -8.09 -8.29 19.10
C PHE A 264 -9.10 -7.37 18.38
N ILE A 265 -8.95 -6.06 18.52
CA ILE A 265 -9.82 -5.06 17.85
C ILE A 265 -9.67 -5.17 16.32
N ALA A 266 -8.46 -5.39 15.80
CA ALA A 266 -8.24 -5.54 14.36
C ALA A 266 -8.95 -6.79 13.81
N ILE A 267 -8.86 -7.93 14.51
CA ILE A 267 -9.58 -9.16 14.15
C ILE A 267 -11.10 -8.96 14.26
N LEU A 268 -11.58 -8.29 15.30
CA LEU A 268 -13.00 -7.98 15.46
C LEU A 268 -13.48 -7.06 14.32
N SER A 269 -12.68 -6.05 13.96
CA SER A 269 -12.98 -5.13 12.86
C SER A 269 -13.10 -5.86 11.53
N PHE A 270 -12.21 -6.81 11.25
CA PHE A 270 -12.35 -7.71 10.10
C PHE A 270 -13.71 -8.41 10.10
N GLY A 271 -14.10 -9.04 11.20
CA GLY A 271 -15.39 -9.70 11.34
C GLY A 271 -16.57 -8.76 11.11
N LEU A 272 -16.50 -7.52 11.64
CA LEU A 272 -17.53 -6.50 11.47
C LEU A 272 -17.64 -6.01 10.01
N PHE A 273 -16.53 -5.82 9.30
CA PHE A 273 -16.56 -5.44 7.88
C PHE A 273 -17.18 -6.54 7.02
N ILE A 274 -16.85 -7.81 7.29
CA ILE A 274 -17.47 -8.93 6.58
C ILE A 274 -18.96 -9.00 6.92
N ALA A 275 -19.34 -8.91 8.20
CA ALA A 275 -20.74 -8.89 8.63
C ALA A 275 -21.55 -7.72 8.03
N ASN A 276 -20.91 -6.59 7.75
CA ASN A 276 -21.53 -5.42 7.14
C ASN A 276 -22.01 -5.65 5.70
N ILE A 277 -21.51 -6.68 5.00
CA ILE A 277 -21.97 -7.08 3.66
C ILE A 277 -23.48 -7.37 3.67
N TRP A 278 -24.00 -7.94 4.76
CA TRP A 278 -25.42 -8.31 4.88
C TRP A 278 -26.31 -7.23 5.52
N ARG A 279 -25.76 -6.11 5.99
CA ARG A 279 -26.52 -5.05 6.67
C ARG A 279 -26.76 -3.85 5.76
N ARG A 280 -27.90 -3.15 5.91
CA ARG A 280 -28.29 -1.98 5.08
C ARG A 280 -27.65 -0.64 5.48
N GLY A 281 -26.81 -0.56 6.53
CA GLY A 281 -26.25 0.71 7.05
C GLY A 281 -24.72 0.76 7.15
N TRP A 282 -24.13 1.96 7.13
CA TRP A 282 -22.66 2.20 7.24
C TRP A 282 -22.17 2.48 8.67
N THR A 283 -23.09 2.55 9.64
CA THR A 283 -22.80 2.97 11.02
C THR A 283 -21.76 2.08 11.69
N LEU A 284 -21.88 0.76 11.58
CA LEU A 284 -20.97 -0.19 12.23
C LEU A 284 -19.53 -0.13 11.69
N PRO A 285 -19.28 -0.15 10.36
CA PRO A 285 -17.95 0.05 9.79
C PRO A 285 -17.31 1.39 10.18
N VAL A 286 -18.07 2.48 10.11
CA VAL A 286 -17.55 3.82 10.40
C VAL A 286 -17.18 3.95 11.87
N VAL A 287 -18.01 3.41 12.78
CA VAL A 287 -17.69 3.34 14.20
C VAL A 287 -16.49 2.44 14.45
N ALA A 288 -16.36 1.30 13.76
CA ALA A 288 -15.20 0.42 13.90
C ALA A 288 -13.89 1.08 13.43
N VAL A 289 -13.88 1.73 12.26
CA VAL A 289 -12.71 2.50 11.77
C VAL A 289 -12.41 3.66 12.71
N GLY A 290 -13.43 4.42 13.12
CA GLY A 290 -13.27 5.58 14.00
C GLY A 290 -12.72 5.19 15.37
N LEU A 291 -13.26 4.12 15.96
CA LEU A 291 -12.79 3.59 17.24
C LEU A 291 -11.38 3.00 17.12
N TRP A 292 -11.09 2.24 16.06
CA TRP A 292 -9.75 1.70 15.80
C TRP A 292 -8.72 2.83 15.59
N ALA A 293 -9.04 3.84 14.78
CA ALA A 293 -8.18 4.99 14.55
C ALA A 293 -7.95 5.77 15.85
N LEU A 294 -9.01 6.06 16.61
CA LEU A 294 -8.92 6.75 17.89
C LEU A 294 -8.06 5.97 18.89
N ILE A 295 -8.28 4.66 19.05
CA ILE A 295 -7.50 3.83 19.94
C ILE A 295 -6.05 3.71 19.46
N SER A 296 -5.80 3.62 18.14
CA SER A 296 -4.44 3.58 17.60
C SER A 296 -3.66 4.87 17.84
N VAL A 297 -4.34 6.03 17.72
CA VAL A 297 -3.74 7.34 18.01
C VAL A 297 -3.55 7.51 19.51
N VAL A 298 -4.52 7.13 20.34
CA VAL A 298 -4.38 7.22 21.79
C VAL A 298 -3.28 6.27 22.28
N ALA A 299 -3.22 5.02 21.83
CA ALA A 299 -2.14 4.10 22.16
C ALA A 299 -0.79 4.59 21.61
N GLY A 300 -0.78 5.19 20.42
CA GLY A 300 0.40 5.74 19.77
C GLY A 300 0.88 7.10 20.27
N VAL A 301 0.04 7.88 20.96
CA VAL A 301 0.35 9.22 21.52
C VAL A 301 0.49 9.17 23.04
N ALA A 302 -0.25 8.31 23.74
CA ALA A 302 -0.19 8.21 25.19
C ALA A 302 1.03 7.42 25.72
N TYR A 303 1.68 6.62 24.88
CA TYR A 303 2.77 5.71 25.30
C TYR A 303 4.17 5.90 24.67
N PRO A 304 4.46 6.86 23.75
CA PRO A 304 5.86 7.21 23.43
C PRO A 304 6.47 8.24 24.37
N ALA A 305 5.69 8.85 25.27
CA ALA A 305 6.22 9.73 26.30
C ALA A 305 6.30 8.91 27.60
N PHE A 306 7.47 8.96 28.26
CA PHE A 306 7.86 8.32 29.52
C PHE A 306 8.51 6.93 29.41
#